data_AF-A0A7J9IYS1-F1
#
_entry.id   AF-A0A7J9IYS1-F1
#
_cell.length_a   1.000
_cell.length_b   1.000
_cell.length_c   1.000
_cell.angle_alpha   90.00
_cell.angle_beta   90.00
_cell.angle_gamma   90.00
#
_symmetry.space_group_name_H-M   'P 1'
#
loop_
_entity.id
_entity.type
_entity.pdbx_description
1 polymer ?
#
loop_
_entity_poly.entity_id
_entity_poly.type
_entity_poly.pdbx_seq_one_letter_code
_entity_poly.pdbx_strand_id
1 'polypeptide(L)'
;MDPQLTEVSQMFERFKAAFIRKDFDSCANLLSQLKVLLTKFRSLPPLFENTPNSVNEVLLAREIYEHAVVLSVKIEDQDAFERDFFQLKPYYTDAGSRLPPSQQEYLILGLNLLRLLVQNRIAEFHTELELLSATALENPCIKHAVELEQSFMEGAYNRVLSARQNAPHETYVYFMDLLAKTV
;
A
#
# COMPACT_ATOMS: atom_id res chain seq x y z
N MET A 1 -27.44 -12.33 4.67
CA MET A 1 -25.98 -12.13 4.55
C MET A 1 -25.58 -12.67 3.20
N ASP A 2 -24.86 -11.89 2.40
CA ASP A 2 -24.42 -12.34 1.08
C ASP A 2 -23.45 -13.52 1.23
N PRO A 3 -23.73 -14.68 0.59
CA PRO A 3 -22.86 -15.85 0.69
C PRO A 3 -21.45 -15.57 0.15
N GLN A 4 -21.35 -14.67 -0.83
CA GLN A 4 -20.08 -14.23 -1.42
C GLN A 4 -19.22 -13.45 -0.42
N LEU A 5 -19.82 -12.57 0.39
CA LEU A 5 -19.08 -11.81 1.41
C LEU A 5 -18.47 -12.76 2.45
N THR A 6 -19.23 -13.78 2.85
CA THR A 6 -18.77 -14.77 3.83
C THR A 6 -17.63 -15.62 3.27
N GLU A 7 -17.70 -16.02 2.00
CA GLU A 7 -16.63 -16.74 1.30
C GLU A 7 -15.34 -15.92 1.23
N VAL A 8 -15.43 -14.64 0.86
CA VAL A 8 -14.27 -13.74 0.79
C VAL A 8 -13.67 -13.48 2.16
N SER A 9 -14.49 -13.26 3.20
CA SER A 9 -13.98 -13.12 4.57
C SER A 9 -13.25 -14.38 5.06
N GLN A 10 -13.78 -15.58 4.79
CA GLN A 10 -13.10 -16.82 5.15
C GLN A 10 -11.78 -17.01 4.40
N MET A 11 -11.75 -16.68 3.11
CA MET A 11 -10.53 -16.71 2.31
C MET A 11 -9.50 -15.68 2.78
N PHE A 12 -9.97 -14.50 3.21
CA PHE A 12 -9.11 -13.46 3.75
C PHE A 12 -8.49 -13.86 5.09
N GLU A 13 -9.24 -14.51 5.98
CA GLU A 13 -8.68 -15.06 7.22
C GLU A 13 -7.63 -16.15 6.97
N ARG A 14 -7.83 -17.00 5.95
CA ARG A 14 -6.80 -17.96 5.53
C ARG A 14 -5.55 -17.26 4.99
N PHE A 15 -5.74 -16.18 4.23
CA PHE A 15 -4.64 -15.36 3.73
C PHE A 15 -3.87 -14.71 4.89
N LYS A 16 -4.54 -14.12 5.89
CA LYS A 16 -3.89 -13.58 7.09
C LYS A 16 -3.10 -14.65 7.85
N ALA A 17 -3.66 -15.85 7.99
CA ALA A 17 -2.97 -16.97 8.64
C ALA A 17 -1.72 -17.41 7.85
N ALA A 18 -1.79 -17.47 6.52
CA ALA A 18 -0.64 -17.76 5.67
C ALA A 18 0.43 -16.65 5.74
N PHE A 19 -0.01 -15.39 5.81
CA PHE A 19 0.87 -14.23 5.95
C PHE A 19 1.65 -14.26 7.26
N ILE A 20 1.01 -14.60 8.38
CA ILE A 20 1.67 -14.79 9.69
C ILE A 20 2.68 -15.94 9.62
N ARG A 21 2.36 -17.02 8.89
CA ARG A 21 3.26 -18.15 8.68
C ARG A 21 4.43 -17.86 7.73
N LYS A 22 4.47 -16.67 7.12
CA LYS A 22 5.46 -16.26 6.10
C LYS A 22 5.51 -17.19 4.89
N ASP A 23 4.38 -17.83 4.56
CA ASP A 23 4.25 -18.67 3.37
C ASP A 23 3.81 -17.79 2.18
N PHE A 24 4.78 -17.20 1.50
CA PHE A 24 4.54 -16.20 0.46
C PHE A 24 3.93 -16.80 -0.81
N ASP A 25 4.29 -18.04 -1.16
CA ASP A 25 3.74 -18.73 -2.33
C ASP A 25 2.24 -19.03 -2.15
N SER A 26 1.85 -19.52 -0.97
CA SER A 26 0.45 -19.70 -0.63
C SER A 26 -0.29 -18.36 -0.58
N CYS A 27 0.33 -17.30 -0.04
CA CYS A 27 -0.25 -15.96 -0.04
C CYS A 27 -0.52 -15.45 -1.45
N ALA A 28 0.41 -15.61 -2.39
CA ALA A 28 0.25 -15.18 -3.78
C ALA A 28 -0.90 -15.92 -4.49
N ASN A 29 -0.99 -17.25 -4.28
CA ASN A 29 -2.08 -18.06 -4.83
C ASN A 29 -3.45 -17.67 -4.24
N LEU A 30 -3.52 -17.48 -2.92
CA LEU A 30 -4.74 -17.04 -2.25
C LEU A 30 -5.14 -15.62 -2.67
N LEU A 31 -4.18 -14.71 -2.84
CA LEU A 31 -4.41 -13.36 -3.30
C LEU A 31 -4.96 -13.35 -4.73
N SER A 32 -4.45 -14.18 -5.63
CA SER A 32 -4.98 -14.31 -6.99
C SER A 32 -6.45 -14.75 -6.97
N GLN A 33 -6.79 -15.75 -6.15
CA GLN A 33 -8.18 -16.20 -5.96
C GLN A 33 -9.06 -15.11 -5.36
N LEU A 34 -8.55 -14.37 -4.36
CA LEU A 34 -9.25 -13.23 -3.76
C LEU A 34 -9.50 -12.13 -4.80
N LYS A 35 -8.51 -11.77 -5.62
CA LYS A 35 -8.67 -10.78 -6.70
C LYS A 35 -9.74 -11.21 -7.70
N VAL A 36 -9.78 -12.49 -8.08
CA VAL A 36 -10.85 -13.03 -8.94
C VAL A 36 -12.22 -12.94 -8.27
N LEU A 37 -12.34 -13.27 -6.99
CA LEU A 37 -13.59 -13.11 -6.26
C LEU A 37 -14.00 -11.64 -6.15
N LEU A 38 -13.04 -10.74 -5.96
CA LEU A 38 -13.28 -9.31 -5.90
C LEU A 38 -13.88 -8.78 -7.21
N THR A 39 -13.41 -9.25 -8.37
CA THR A 39 -14.00 -8.84 -9.68
C THR A 39 -15.49 -9.17 -9.85
N LYS A 40 -16.05 -10.06 -9.02
CA LYS A 40 -17.48 -10.41 -9.07
C LYS A 40 -18.35 -9.38 -8.37
N PHE A 41 -17.80 -8.53 -7.50
CA PHE A 41 -18.56 -7.50 -6.80
C PHE A 41 -18.81 -6.30 -7.71
N ARG A 42 -20.09 -5.95 -7.90
CA ARG A 42 -20.52 -4.76 -8.64
C ARG A 42 -20.30 -3.45 -7.87
N SER A 43 -20.00 -3.55 -6.58
CA SER A 43 -19.72 -2.42 -5.69
C SER A 43 -18.31 -1.85 -5.86
N LEU A 44 -17.43 -2.54 -6.60
CA LEU A 44 -16.04 -2.12 -6.83
C LEU A 44 -15.94 -1.18 -8.05
N PRO A 45 -14.81 -0.45 -8.20
CA PRO A 45 -14.56 0.37 -9.39
C PRO A 45 -14.68 -0.52 -10.65
N PRO A 46 -15.43 -0.13 -11.69
CA PRO A 46 -15.89 1.22 -12.05
C PRO A 46 -17.35 1.56 -11.73
N LEU A 47 -18.13 0.64 -11.15
CA LEU A 47 -19.59 0.81 -11.04
C LEU A 47 -20.04 1.46 -9.73
N PHE A 48 -19.30 1.27 -8.63
CA PHE A 48 -19.60 1.82 -7.30
C PHE A 48 -21.11 1.72 -6.93
N GLU A 49 -21.76 0.61 -7.29
CA GLU A 49 -23.19 0.43 -7.04
C GLU A 49 -23.45 0.49 -5.53
N ASN A 50 -24.38 1.38 -5.14
CA ASN A 50 -24.76 1.57 -3.74
C ASN A 50 -25.70 0.42 -3.30
N THR A 51 -25.13 -0.76 -3.06
CA THR A 51 -25.82 -1.84 -2.35
C THR A 51 -25.72 -1.60 -0.83
N PRO A 52 -26.65 -2.12 -0.01
CA PRO A 52 -26.59 -1.98 1.45
C PRO A 52 -25.34 -2.60 2.09
N ASN A 53 -24.67 -3.54 1.39
CA ASN A 53 -23.40 -4.15 1.81
C ASN A 53 -22.16 -3.56 1.12
N SER A 54 -22.33 -2.59 0.21
CA SER A 54 -21.23 -2.00 -0.57
C SER A 54 -20.10 -1.46 0.31
N VAL A 55 -20.44 -0.84 1.45
CA VAL A 55 -19.44 -0.31 2.40
C VAL A 55 -18.55 -1.43 2.94
N ASN A 56 -19.13 -2.57 3.30
CA ASN A 56 -18.38 -3.71 3.84
C ASN A 56 -17.53 -4.38 2.74
N GLU A 57 -18.06 -4.49 1.52
CA GLU A 57 -17.32 -5.04 0.37
C GLU A 57 -16.12 -4.16 0.00
N VAL A 58 -16.30 -2.84 -0.06
CA VAL A 58 -15.24 -1.88 -0.38
C VAL A 58 -14.21 -1.83 0.74
N LEU A 59 -14.62 -1.89 2.01
CA LEU A 59 -13.71 -1.96 3.16
C LEU A 59 -12.88 -3.25 3.13
N LEU A 60 -13.51 -4.40 2.88
CA LEU A 60 -12.82 -5.69 2.79
C LEU A 60 -11.85 -5.71 1.59
N ALA A 61 -12.27 -5.18 0.44
CA ALA A 61 -11.39 -5.05 -0.72
C ALA A 61 -10.18 -4.17 -0.41
N ARG A 62 -10.39 -3.02 0.24
CA ARG A 62 -9.30 -2.15 0.70
C ARG A 62 -8.33 -2.93 1.58
N GLU A 63 -8.79 -3.60 2.63
CA GLU A 63 -7.92 -4.38 3.52
C GLU A 63 -7.14 -5.48 2.78
N ILE A 64 -7.77 -6.17 1.82
CA ILE A 64 -7.09 -7.18 1.00
C ILE A 64 -5.96 -6.55 0.18
N TYR A 65 -6.22 -5.44 -0.50
CA TYR A 65 -5.21 -4.74 -1.30
C TYR A 65 -4.11 -4.12 -0.43
N GLU A 66 -4.43 -3.61 0.76
CA GLU A 66 -3.44 -3.13 1.73
C GLU A 66 -2.45 -4.26 2.09
N HIS A 67 -2.95 -5.46 2.37
CA HIS A 67 -2.08 -6.59 2.64
C HIS A 67 -1.34 -7.10 1.39
N ALA A 68 -1.95 -6.99 0.21
CA ALA A 68 -1.32 -7.35 -1.07
C ALA A 68 -0.09 -6.47 -1.35
N VAL A 69 -0.20 -5.17 -1.08
CA VAL A 69 0.91 -4.21 -1.18
C VAL A 69 2.02 -4.57 -0.20
N VAL A 70 1.68 -4.83 1.07
CA VAL A 70 2.68 -5.23 2.09
C VAL A 70 3.35 -6.55 1.73
N LEU A 71 2.58 -7.53 1.22
CA LEU A 71 3.11 -8.79 0.72
C LEU A 71 4.09 -8.57 -0.42
N SER A 72 3.76 -7.70 -1.38
CA SER A 72 4.63 -7.35 -2.51
C SER A 72 5.99 -6.80 -2.05
N VAL A 73 6.00 -5.99 -0.98
CA VAL A 73 7.27 -5.55 -0.36
C VAL A 73 8.05 -6.72 0.25
N LYS A 74 7.36 -7.67 0.90
CA LYS A 74 8.02 -8.82 1.54
C LYS A 74 8.59 -9.83 0.54
N ILE A 75 7.96 -9.99 -0.62
CA ILE A 75 8.50 -10.80 -1.73
C ILE A 75 9.48 -10.03 -2.62
N GLU A 76 9.79 -8.79 -2.24
CA GLU A 76 10.75 -7.92 -2.93
C GLU A 76 10.35 -7.58 -4.40
N ASP A 77 9.08 -7.74 -4.76
CA ASP A 77 8.54 -7.50 -6.11
C ASP A 77 7.95 -6.09 -6.23
N GLN A 78 8.74 -5.18 -6.84
CA GLN A 78 8.34 -3.79 -7.05
C GLN A 78 7.23 -3.63 -8.10
N ASP A 79 7.21 -4.48 -9.12
CA ASP A 79 6.20 -4.41 -10.18
C ASP A 79 4.84 -4.87 -9.63
N ALA A 80 4.83 -5.91 -8.78
CA ALA A 80 3.63 -6.33 -8.06
C ALA A 80 3.13 -5.25 -7.12
N PHE A 81 4.05 -4.59 -6.39
CA PHE A 81 3.69 -3.46 -5.53
C PHE A 81 3.00 -2.35 -6.33
N GLU A 82 3.57 -1.95 -7.47
CA GLU A 82 3.01 -0.89 -8.30
C GLU A 82 1.60 -1.23 -8.80
N ARG A 83 1.41 -2.45 -9.31
CA ARG A 83 0.09 -2.93 -9.77
C ARG A 83 -0.94 -2.91 -8.64
N ASP A 84 -0.58 -3.42 -7.48
CA ASP A 84 -1.50 -3.56 -6.35
C ASP A 84 -1.79 -2.19 -5.70
N PHE A 85 -0.81 -1.29 -5.69
CA PHE A 85 -1.00 0.09 -5.25
C PHE A 85 -1.94 0.87 -6.19
N PHE A 86 -1.78 0.73 -7.51
CA PHE A 86 -2.70 1.38 -8.46
C PHE A 86 -4.13 0.85 -8.33
N GLN A 87 -4.31 -0.43 -8.00
CA GLN A 87 -5.62 -0.98 -7.70
C GLN A 87 -6.18 -0.44 -6.39
N LEU A 88 -5.33 -0.20 -5.39
CA LEU A 88 -5.72 0.36 -4.09
C LEU A 88 -6.04 1.87 -4.15
N LYS A 89 -5.38 2.64 -5.03
CA LYS A 89 -5.49 4.11 -5.10
C LYS A 89 -6.93 4.64 -5.20
N PRO A 90 -7.83 4.10 -6.06
CA PRO A 90 -9.23 4.51 -6.13
C PRO A 90 -10.00 4.33 -4.81
N TYR A 91 -9.59 3.38 -3.96
CA TYR A 91 -10.23 3.17 -2.66
C TYR A 91 -9.91 4.29 -1.67
N TYR A 92 -8.76 4.96 -1.81
CA TYR A 92 -8.41 6.12 -0.99
C TYR A 92 -8.99 7.41 -1.56
N THR A 93 -8.93 7.63 -2.88
CA THR A 93 -9.41 8.87 -3.50
C THR A 93 -10.93 8.93 -3.63
N ASP A 94 -11.56 7.87 -4.12
CA ASP A 94 -12.98 7.90 -4.53
C ASP A 94 -13.89 7.41 -3.40
N ALA A 95 -13.45 6.37 -2.69
CA ALA A 95 -14.19 5.81 -1.55
C ALA A 95 -13.86 6.48 -0.20
N GLY A 96 -12.89 7.40 -0.15
CA GLY A 96 -12.53 8.17 1.06
C GLY A 96 -13.68 9.03 1.63
N SER A 97 -14.66 9.39 0.80
CA SER A 97 -15.88 10.08 1.25
C SER A 97 -16.88 9.18 1.99
N ARG A 98 -16.77 7.85 1.83
CA ARG A 98 -17.72 6.85 2.34
C ARG A 98 -17.13 5.97 3.44
N LEU A 99 -15.81 5.97 3.61
CA LEU A 99 -15.09 5.10 4.53
C LEU A 99 -14.28 5.90 5.55
N PRO A 100 -14.10 5.37 6.77
CA PRO A 100 -13.18 5.96 7.72
C PRO A 100 -11.72 5.83 7.21
N PRO A 101 -10.86 6.82 7.49
CA PRO A 101 -9.45 6.78 7.11
C PRO A 101 -8.76 5.59 7.78
N SER A 102 -7.95 4.84 7.02
CA SER A 102 -7.19 3.71 7.55
C SER A 102 -5.87 4.20 8.13
N GLN A 103 -5.45 3.69 9.29
CA GLN A 103 -4.10 4.01 9.81
C GLN A 103 -2.99 3.45 8.92
N GLN A 104 -3.28 2.39 8.14
CA GLN A 104 -2.32 1.78 7.20
C GLN A 104 -2.17 2.58 5.90
N GLU A 105 -3.09 3.51 5.62
CA GLU A 105 -3.06 4.33 4.41
C GLU A 105 -1.78 5.17 4.33
N TYR A 106 -1.44 5.89 5.41
CA TYR A 106 -0.22 6.70 5.44
C TYR A 106 1.07 5.88 5.32
N LEU A 107 1.05 4.65 5.86
CA LEU A 107 2.17 3.71 5.71
C LEU A 107 2.34 3.30 4.24
N ILE A 108 1.25 2.94 3.57
CA ILE A 108 1.28 2.49 2.17
C ILE A 108 1.65 3.65 1.24
N LEU A 109 1.12 4.84 1.49
CA LEU A 109 1.49 6.05 0.74
C LEU A 109 2.98 6.36 0.90
N GLY A 110 3.51 6.31 2.13
CA GLY A 110 4.94 6.50 2.35
C GLY A 110 5.81 5.41 1.72
N LEU A 111 5.36 4.15 1.68
CA LEU A 111 6.03 3.09 0.91
C LEU A 111 6.04 3.38 -0.59
N ASN A 112 4.93 3.90 -1.15
CA ASN A 112 4.89 4.29 -2.55
C ASN A 112 5.84 5.46 -2.84
N LEU A 113 5.91 6.45 -1.95
CA LEU A 113 6.87 7.56 -2.05
C LEU A 113 8.31 7.03 -2.05
N LEU A 114 8.67 6.11 -1.14
CA LEU A 114 9.99 5.49 -1.13
C LEU A 114 10.29 4.71 -2.42
N ARG A 115 9.32 3.97 -2.95
CA ARG A 115 9.46 3.28 -4.24
C ARG A 115 9.79 4.27 -5.37
N LEU A 116 9.09 5.40 -5.43
CA LEU A 116 9.33 6.42 -6.45
C LEU A 116 10.74 7.02 -6.34
N LEU A 117 11.25 7.20 -5.11
CA LEU A 117 12.65 7.61 -4.88
C LEU A 117 13.65 6.55 -5.36
N VAL A 118 13.41 5.27 -5.06
CA VAL A 118 14.26 4.16 -5.53
C VAL A 118 14.32 4.09 -7.05
N GLN A 119 13.19 4.32 -7.72
CA GLN A 119 13.08 4.34 -9.17
C GLN A 119 13.58 5.65 -9.80
N ASN A 120 14.03 6.62 -8.99
CA ASN A 120 14.45 7.95 -9.43
C ASN A 120 13.35 8.71 -10.20
N ARG A 121 12.07 8.49 -9.85
CA ARG A 121 10.89 9.10 -10.47
C ARG A 121 10.42 10.30 -9.65
N ILE A 122 11.29 11.30 -9.51
CA ILE A 122 11.09 12.47 -8.64
C ILE A 122 9.87 13.31 -9.06
N ALA A 123 9.56 13.39 -10.35
CA ALA A 123 8.38 14.11 -10.83
C ALA A 123 7.06 13.48 -10.32
N GLU A 124 6.96 12.14 -10.37
CA GLU A 124 5.81 11.40 -9.85
C GLU A 124 5.75 11.51 -8.31
N PHE A 125 6.90 11.53 -7.64
CA PHE A 125 6.97 11.74 -6.19
C PHE A 125 6.31 13.07 -5.77
N HIS A 126 6.65 14.18 -6.42
CA HIS A 126 6.02 15.47 -6.11
C HIS A 126 4.55 15.53 -6.52
N THR A 127 4.17 14.86 -7.60
CA THR A 127 2.76 14.77 -8.03
C THR A 127 1.92 14.03 -6.98
N GLU A 128 2.42 12.92 -6.45
CA GLU A 128 1.75 12.20 -5.35
C GLU A 128 1.73 13.02 -4.07
N LEU A 129 2.80 13.74 -3.72
CA LEU A 129 2.82 14.62 -2.54
C LEU A 129 1.79 15.75 -2.63
N GLU A 130 1.57 16.33 -3.81
CA GLU A 130 0.60 17.40 -4.02
C GLU A 130 -0.85 16.90 -3.89
N LEU A 131 -1.10 15.63 -4.20
CA LEU A 131 -2.40 14.99 -4.02
C LEU A 131 -2.74 14.73 -2.53
N LEU A 132 -1.74 14.74 -1.64
CA LEU A 132 -1.93 14.48 -0.22
C LEU A 132 -2.48 15.70 0.52
N SER A 133 -3.32 15.45 1.53
CA SER A 133 -3.83 16.50 2.40
C SER A 133 -2.74 17.01 3.36
N ALA A 134 -2.87 18.25 3.85
CA ALA A 134 -1.94 18.84 4.82
C ALA A 134 -1.77 17.99 6.09
N THR A 135 -2.85 17.32 6.54
CA THR A 135 -2.80 16.41 7.69
C THR A 135 -2.03 15.12 7.41
N ALA A 136 -2.02 14.66 6.15
CA ALA A 136 -1.23 13.50 5.74
C ALA A 136 0.26 13.83 5.71
N LEU A 137 0.63 15.04 5.26
CA LEU A 137 2.02 15.53 5.23
C LEU A 137 2.66 15.61 6.63
N GLU A 138 1.87 15.81 7.69
CA GLU A 138 2.34 15.77 9.07
C GLU A 138 2.66 14.35 9.57
N ASN A 139 2.24 13.31 8.85
CA ASN A 139 2.48 11.94 9.28
C ASN A 139 3.97 11.58 9.24
N PRO A 140 4.53 10.96 10.30
CA PRO A 140 5.93 10.55 10.34
C PRO A 140 6.39 9.73 9.14
N CYS A 141 5.50 8.89 8.58
CA CYS A 141 5.80 8.03 7.43
C CYS A 141 6.08 8.82 6.15
N ILE A 142 5.32 9.89 5.91
CA ILE A 142 5.45 10.74 4.72
C ILE A 142 6.59 11.73 4.92
N LYS A 143 6.68 12.33 6.11
CA LYS A 143 7.77 13.24 6.47
C LYS A 143 9.14 12.58 6.29
N HIS A 144 9.26 11.31 6.69
CA HIS A 144 10.46 10.53 6.49
C HIS A 144 10.87 10.41 5.01
N ALA A 145 9.91 10.14 4.12
CA ALA A 145 10.18 10.06 2.69
C ALA A 145 10.61 11.42 2.09
N VAL A 146 10.01 12.53 2.56
CA VAL A 146 10.38 13.89 2.14
C VAL A 146 11.79 14.27 2.61
N GLU A 147 12.14 13.99 3.86
CA GLU A 147 13.48 14.26 4.41
C GLU A 147 14.56 13.45 3.67
N LEU A 148 14.23 12.24 3.22
CA LEU A 148 15.10 11.42 2.40
C LEU A 148 15.33 12.03 1.03
N GLU A 149 14.26 12.44 0.33
CA GLU A 149 14.35 13.11 -0.97
C GLU A 149 15.23 14.37 -0.90
N GLN A 150 15.02 15.22 0.12
CA GLN A 150 15.85 16.40 0.34
C GLN A 150 17.31 16.03 0.59
N SER A 151 17.58 14.99 1.39
CA SER A 151 18.94 14.51 1.64
C SER A 151 19.61 13.98 0.38
N PHE A 152 18.85 13.37 -0.55
CA PHE A 152 19.34 12.96 -1.87
C PHE A 152 19.68 14.18 -2.73
N MET A 153 18.82 15.20 -2.75
CA MET A 153 19.05 16.42 -3.52
C MET A 153 20.24 17.24 -3.01
N GLU A 154 20.47 17.26 -1.68
CA GLU A 154 21.63 17.89 -1.04
C GLU A 154 22.92 17.06 -1.16
N GLY A 155 22.85 15.80 -1.63
CA GLY A 155 23.99 14.88 -1.65
C GLY A 155 24.46 14.44 -0.25
N ALA A 156 23.61 14.58 0.76
CA ALA A 156 23.92 14.32 2.17
C ALA A 156 23.73 12.84 2.54
N TYR A 157 24.53 11.94 1.96
CA TYR A 157 24.38 10.48 2.12
C TYR A 157 24.46 9.99 3.58
N ASN A 158 25.21 10.68 4.43
CA ASN A 158 25.26 10.40 5.87
C ASN A 158 23.89 10.51 6.55
N ARG A 159 23.04 11.45 6.07
CA ARG A 159 21.66 11.60 6.56
C ARG A 159 20.77 10.46 6.06
N VAL A 160 20.93 10.00 4.82
CA VAL A 160 20.20 8.85 4.28
C VAL A 160 20.50 7.57 5.09
N LEU A 161 21.76 7.34 5.43
CA LEU A 161 22.17 6.22 6.28
C LEU A 161 21.63 6.32 7.72
N SER A 162 21.54 7.53 8.26
CA SER A 162 20.95 7.78 9.58
C SER A 162 19.43 7.61 9.55
N ALA A 163 18.79 8.06 8.47
CA ALA A 163 17.36 7.91 8.25
C ALA A 163 16.95 6.43 8.14
N ARG A 164 17.79 5.56 7.56
CA ARG A 164 17.58 4.10 7.61
C ARG A 164 17.38 3.57 9.02
N GLN A 165 18.09 4.10 10.02
CA GLN A 165 17.96 3.68 11.43
C GLN A 165 16.70 4.24 12.09
N ASN A 166 16.20 5.36 11.58
CA ASN A 166 15.00 6.05 12.07
C ASN A 166 13.73 5.66 11.30
N ALA A 167 13.78 4.57 10.51
CA ALA A 167 12.64 4.13 9.73
C ALA A 167 11.44 3.82 10.65
N PRO A 168 10.26 4.43 10.41
CA PRO A 168 9.11 4.28 11.31
C PRO A 168 8.50 2.88 11.30
N HIS A 169 8.81 2.06 10.28
CA HIS A 169 8.23 0.73 10.11
C HIS A 169 9.22 -0.25 9.44
N GLU A 170 9.20 -1.52 9.83
CA GLU A 170 10.12 -2.55 9.29
C GLU A 170 9.99 -2.74 7.77
N THR A 171 8.80 -2.50 7.21
CA THR A 171 8.54 -2.59 5.76
C THR A 171 9.35 -1.58 4.95
N TYR A 172 9.81 -0.49 5.58
CA TYR A 172 10.61 0.55 4.92
C TYR A 172 12.06 0.10 4.72
N VAL A 173 12.55 -0.82 5.55
CA VAL A 173 13.94 -1.28 5.53
C VAL A 173 14.33 -1.84 4.16
N TYR A 174 13.43 -2.55 3.49
CA TYR A 174 13.67 -3.07 2.13
C TYR A 174 13.98 -1.95 1.12
N PHE A 175 13.12 -0.93 1.05
CA PHE A 175 13.33 0.20 0.14
C PHE A 175 14.54 1.04 0.56
N MET A 176 14.80 1.18 1.87
CA MET A 176 16.00 1.86 2.36
C MET A 176 17.29 1.13 1.98
N ASP A 177 17.29 -0.20 2.00
CA ASP A 177 18.43 -1.01 1.55
C ASP A 177 18.64 -0.90 0.04
N LEU A 178 17.58 -0.79 -0.75
CA LEU A 178 17.66 -0.49 -2.18
C LEU A 178 18.23 0.92 -2.42
N LEU A 179 17.73 1.94 -1.74
CA LEU A 179 18.25 3.31 -1.84
C LEU A 179 19.74 3.37 -1.51
N ALA A 180 20.16 2.67 -0.45
CA ALA A 180 21.57 2.62 -0.04
C ALA A 180 22.49 1.91 -1.04
N LYS A 181 21.94 1.04 -1.93
CA LYS A 181 22.72 0.41 -3.02
C LYS A 181 22.84 1.31 -4.25
N THR A 182 21.91 2.24 -4.43
CA THR A 182 21.89 3.15 -5.59
C THR A 182 22.85 4.34 -5.41
N VAL A 183 23.18 4.68 -4.16
CA VAL A 183 24.19 5.67 -3.75
C VAL A 183 25.59 5.08 -3.80
#